data_AF-A0A7W3STP5-F1
#
_entry.id   AF-A0A7W3STP5-F1
#
_cell.length_a   1.000
_cell.length_b   1.000
_cell.length_c   1.000
_cell.angle_alpha   90.00
_cell.angle_beta   90.00
_cell.angle_gamma   90.00
#
_symmetry.space_group_name_H-M   'P 1'
#
loop_
_entity.id
_entity.type
_entity.pdbx_description
1 polymer ?
#
loop_
_entity_poly.entity_id
_entity_poly.type
_entity_poly.pdbx_seq_one_letter_code
_entity_poly.pdbx_strand_id
1 'polypeptide(L)' 'MEKLKHLLAQKSRLQATMQMMDTNAQFYSEDGRRYAHALVRLVLINMQIEEIEKEAAH' A
#
# COMPACT_ATOMS: atom_id res chain seq x y z
N MET A 1 -13.96 -9.28 9.38
CA MET A 1 -13.25 -8.23 10.15
C MET A 1 -11.77 -8.53 10.42
N GLU A 2 -11.36 -9.76 10.70
CA GLU A 2 -9.93 -10.08 10.95
C GLU A 2 -9.04 -9.80 9.73
N LYS A 3 -9.49 -10.19 8.53
CA LYS A 3 -8.84 -9.86 7.25
C LYS A 3 -8.65 -8.34 7.06
N LEU A 4 -9.68 -7.55 7.38
CA LEU A 4 -9.63 -6.08 7.30
C LEU A 4 -8.57 -5.50 8.26
N LYS A 5 -8.55 -5.96 9.52
CA LYS A 5 -7.51 -5.56 10.49
C LYS A 5 -6.10 -5.88 10.00
N HIS A 6 -5.92 -7.04 9.37
CA HIS A 6 -4.63 -7.43 8.79
C HIS A 6 -4.22 -6.53 7.63
N LEU A 7 -5.13 -6.23 6.70
CA LEU A 7 -4.88 -5.33 5.57
C LEU A 7 -4.55 -3.90 6.03
N LEU A 8 -5.26 -3.39 7.04
CA LEU A 8 -4.96 -2.09 7.64
C LEU A 8 -3.56 -2.06 8.28
N ALA A 9 -3.17 -3.14 8.99
CA ALA A 9 -1.82 -3.24 9.54
C ALA A 9 -0.74 -3.30 8.44
N GLN A 10 -0.98 -4.05 7.35
CA GLN A 10 -0.08 -4.09 6.20
C GLN A 10 0.05 -2.72 5.53
N LYS A 11 -1.08 -2.02 5.32
CA LYS A 11 -1.12 -0.65 4.79
C LYS A 11 -0.26 0.29 5.63
N SER A 12 -0.48 0.33 6.94
CA SER A 12 0.28 1.21 7.84
C SER A 12 1.77 0.92 7.81
N ARG A 13 2.18 -0.35 7.81
CA ARG A 13 3.60 -0.74 7.72
C ARG A 13 4.22 -0.32 6.40
N LEU A 14 3.54 -0.55 5.28
CA LEU A 14 4.01 -0.17 3.95
C LEU A 14 4.16 1.35 3.83
N GLN A 15 3.19 2.11 4.32
CA GLN A 15 3.25 3.58 4.32
C GLN A 15 4.43 4.09 5.16
N ALA A 16 4.70 3.50 6.33
CA ALA A 16 5.87 3.85 7.13
C ALA A 16 7.18 3.54 6.41
N THR A 17 7.26 2.41 5.68
CA THR A 17 8.43 2.12 4.82
C THR A 17 8.58 3.16 3.72
N MET A 18 7.49 3.54 3.05
CA MET A 18 7.51 4.52 1.97
C MET A 18 7.93 5.92 2.40
N GLN A 19 7.65 6.31 3.65
CA GLN A 19 8.11 7.59 4.22
C GLN A 19 9.64 7.69 4.34
N MET A 20 10.33 6.55 4.38
CA MET A 20 11.79 6.50 4.43
C MET A 20 12.44 6.38 3.05
N MET A 21 11.65 6.33 1.96
CA MET A 21 12.16 6.18 0.60
C MET A 21 12.40 7.54 -0.05
N ASP A 22 13.38 7.61 -0.95
CA ASP A 22 13.55 8.77 -1.81
C ASP A 22 12.46 8.82 -2.87
N THR A 23 11.43 9.62 -2.61
CA THR A 23 10.30 9.82 -3.51
C THR A 23 10.65 10.65 -4.76
N ASN A 24 11.83 11.29 -4.79
CA ASN A 24 12.33 12.06 -5.92
C ASN A 24 13.32 11.25 -6.79
N ALA A 25 13.59 10.01 -6.43
CA ALA A 25 14.44 9.13 -7.20
C ALA A 25 13.89 8.97 -8.63
N GLN A 26 14.75 9.11 -9.63
CA GLN A 26 14.36 8.89 -11.03
C GLN A 26 13.76 7.49 -11.19
N PHE A 27 12.68 7.36 -11.95
CA PHE A 27 11.96 6.09 -12.10
C PHE A 27 12.86 4.91 -12.54
N TYR A 28 13.86 5.17 -13.39
CA TYR A 28 14.80 4.16 -13.88
C TYR A 28 15.93 3.81 -12.89
N SER A 29 16.04 4.51 -11.76
CA SER A 29 16.93 4.11 -10.69
C SER A 29 16.36 2.91 -9.93
N GLU A 30 17.22 2.23 -9.17
CA GLU A 30 16.75 1.15 -8.31
C GLU A 30 15.73 1.65 -7.27
N ASP A 31 16.00 2.79 -6.65
CA ASP A 31 15.12 3.37 -5.63
C ASP A 31 13.79 3.85 -6.22
N GLY A 32 13.80 4.43 -7.43
CA GLY A 32 12.59 4.80 -8.15
C GLY A 32 11.71 3.57 -8.47
N ARG A 33 12.32 2.46 -8.92
CA ARG A 33 11.60 1.19 -9.13
C ARG A 33 11.06 0.61 -7.84
N ARG A 34 11.83 0.65 -6.75
CA ARG A 34 11.38 0.17 -5.43
C ARG A 34 10.18 0.97 -4.94
N TYR A 35 10.22 2.30 -5.09
CA TYR A 35 9.11 3.18 -4.69
C TYR A 35 7.86 2.94 -5.54
N ALA A 36 8.01 2.81 -6.87
CA ALA A 36 6.91 2.47 -7.76
C ALA A 36 6.26 1.12 -7.38
N HIS A 37 7.06 0.11 -7.05
CA HIS A 37 6.55 -1.18 -6.61
C HIS A 37 5.81 -1.09 -5.26
N ALA A 38 6.30 -0.26 -4.33
CA ALA A 38 5.61 0.01 -3.07
C ALA A 38 4.26 0.70 -3.30
N LEU A 39 4.18 1.66 -4.23
CA LEU A 39 2.93 2.31 -4.64
C LEU A 39 1.91 1.31 -5.19
N VAL A 40 2.33 0.40 -6.09
CA VAL A 40 1.45 -0.64 -6.64
C VAL A 40 0.89 -1.53 -5.53
N ARG A 41 1.73 -1.98 -4.59
CA ARG A 41 1.29 -2.77 -3.44
C ARG A 41 0.27 -2.01 -2.57
N LEU A 42 0.49 -0.72 -2.34
CA LEU A 42 -0.42 0.11 -1.58
C LEU A 42 -1.80 0.22 -2.24
N VAL A 43 -1.85 0.40 -3.56
CA VAL A 43 -3.12 0.46 -4.32
C VAL A 43 -3.87 -0.86 -4.20
N LEU A 44 -3.20 -2.01 -4.36
CA LEU A 44 -3.84 -3.32 -4.23
C LEU A 44 -4.43 -3.55 -2.83
N ILE A 45 -3.72 -3.15 -1.78
CA ILE A 45 -4.22 -3.24 -0.40
C ILE A 45 -5.46 -2.35 -0.22
N ASN A 46 -5.43 -1.12 -0.75
CA ASN A 46 -6.59 -0.21 -0.68
C ASN A 46 -7.81 -0.79 -1.40
N MET A 47 -7.65 -1.34 -2.60
CA MET A 47 -8.75 -1.97 -3.34
C MET A 47 -9.39 -3.13 -2.55
N GLN A 48 -8.57 -3.97 -1.90
CA GLN A 48 -9.07 -5.06 -1.08
C GLN A 48 -9.80 -4.58 0.18
N ILE A 49 -9.34 -3.48 0.78
CA ILE A 49 -10.04 -2.84 1.91
C ILE A 49 -11.39 -2.32 1.45
N GLU A 50 -11.43 -1.55 0.35
CA GLU A 50 -12.66 -0.98 -0.21
C GLU A 50 -13.69 -2.05 -0.56
N GLU A 51 -13.26 -3.19 -1.11
CA GLU A 51 -14.15 -4.32 -1.41
C GLU A 51 -14.79 -4.89 -0.13
N ILE A 52 -13.98 -5.14 0.92
CA ILE A 52 -14.49 -5.65 2.21
C ILE A 52 -15.43 -4.65 2.88
N GLU A 53 -15.12 -3.35 2.80
CA GLU A 53 -15.95 -2.30 3.38
C GLU A 53 -17.29 -2.17 2.64
N LYS A 54 -17.30 -2.30 1.31
CA LYS A 54 -18.53 -2.36 0.51
C LYS A 54 -19.39 -3.57 0.88
N GLU A 55 -18.78 -4.76 0.99
CA GLU A 55 -19.49 -5.98 1.40
C GLU A 55 -20.11 -5.86 2.79
N ALA A 56 -19.45 -5.17 3.73
CA ALA A 56 -19.94 -5.00 5.09
C ALA A 56 -21.05 -3.93 5.24
N ALA A 57 -21.23 -3.07 4.24
CA ALA A 57 -22.26 -2.03 4.22
C ALA A 57 -23.58 -2.49 3.58
N HIS A 58 -23.62 -3.71 3.04
CA HIS A 58 -24.79 -4.39 2.47
C HIS A 58 -25.31 -5.48 3.40
#